data_AF-A0A2N5GXB3-F1
#
_entry.id   AF-A0A2N5GXB3-F1
#
_cell.length_a   1.000
_cell.length_b   1.000
_cell.length_c   1.000
_cell.angle_alpha   90.00
_cell.angle_beta   90.00
_cell.angle_gamma   90.00
#
_symmetry.space_group_name_H-M   'P 1'
#
loop_
_entity.id
_entity.type
_entity.pdbx_description
1 polymer ?
#
loop_
_entity_poly.entity_id
_entity_poly.type
_entity_poly.pdbx_seq_one_letter_code
_entity_poly.pdbx_strand_id
1 'polypeptide(L)'
;MREFCVNSVLDELKSRLDEKHMLRIHGYSSMFENMGFTFNEPTTIEKIEKFMLETNFILPPDYKNFLLMHNGVSFFTYEYGDSFSFYPLEKLIDLHQLIVNAFHSEYIKTHCFPIGYVTDMGPILIDYSKTSDYGRESVLLLGID
;
A
#
# COMPACT_ATOMS: atom_id res chain seq x y z
N MET A 1 8.16 19.69 -15.29
CA MET A 1 7.32 18.79 -14.47
C MET A 1 8.28 17.86 -13.76
N ARG A 2 8.33 17.81 -12.42
CA ARG A 2 9.17 16.81 -11.73
C ARG A 2 8.55 15.45 -11.99
N GLU A 3 9.35 14.50 -12.46
CA GLU A 3 8.95 13.11 -12.53
C GLU A 3 8.81 12.60 -11.08
N PHE A 4 7.59 12.28 -10.67
CA PHE A 4 7.31 11.75 -9.33
C PHE A 4 7.69 10.28 -9.32
N CYS A 5 8.87 9.96 -8.79
CA CYS A 5 9.29 8.59 -8.54
C CYS A 5 9.04 8.25 -7.07
N VAL A 6 8.54 7.05 -6.77
CA VAL A 6 8.22 6.55 -5.42
C VAL A 6 9.36 6.83 -4.43
N ASN A 7 10.62 6.61 -4.85
CA ASN A 7 11.80 6.84 -4.02
C ASN A 7 11.88 8.30 -3.56
N SER A 8 11.70 9.25 -4.48
CA SER A 8 11.80 10.67 -4.16
C SER A 8 10.73 11.13 -3.16
N VAL A 9 9.53 10.56 -3.25
CA VAL A 9 8.42 10.85 -2.33
C VAL A 9 8.72 10.28 -0.94
N LEU A 10 9.21 9.04 -0.88
CA LEU A 10 9.55 8.39 0.39
C LEU A 10 10.76 9.04 1.07
N ASP A 11 11.77 9.43 0.32
CA ASP A 11 12.96 10.11 0.85
C ASP A 11 12.59 11.48 1.42
N GLU A 12 11.75 12.24 0.71
CA GLU A 12 11.24 13.51 1.22
C GLU A 12 10.40 13.33 2.48
N LEU A 13 9.54 12.30 2.54
CA LEU A 13 8.79 11.97 3.75
C LEU A 13 9.75 11.63 4.91
N LYS A 14 10.68 10.71 4.71
CA LYS A 14 11.64 10.27 5.73
C LYS A 14 12.52 11.42 6.23
N SER A 15 12.90 12.36 5.36
CA SER A 15 13.69 13.54 5.76
C SER A 15 12.98 14.46 6.75
N ARG A 16 11.65 14.34 6.86
CA ARG A 16 10.82 15.12 7.80
C ARG A 16 10.57 14.38 9.12
N LEU A 17 10.96 13.11 9.20
CA LEU A 17 10.80 12.30 10.40
C LEU A 17 11.98 12.51 11.35
N ASP A 18 11.73 12.33 12.65
CA ASP A 18 12.80 12.26 13.63
C ASP A 18 13.50 10.89 13.64
N GLU A 19 14.50 10.73 14.52
CA GLU A 19 15.29 9.49 14.68
C GLU A 19 14.44 8.27 15.09
N LYS A 20 13.21 8.49 15.56
CA LYS A 20 12.25 7.44 15.94
C LYS A 20 11.18 7.22 14.88
N HIS A 21 11.36 7.78 13.68
CA HIS A 21 10.38 7.78 12.60
C HIS A 21 9.05 8.43 12.98
N MET A 22 9.08 9.48 13.79
CA MET A 22 7.90 10.25 14.18
C MET A 22 7.81 11.56 13.38
N LEU A 23 6.59 11.91 12.99
CA LEU A 23 6.25 13.22 12.44
C LEU A 23 5.44 14.00 13.47
N ARG A 24 5.89 15.22 13.76
CA ARG A 24 5.15 16.14 14.62
C ARG A 24 4.10 16.87 13.79
N ILE A 25 2.83 16.67 14.11
CA ILE A 25 1.70 17.29 13.42
C ILE A 25 0.90 18.19 14.37
N HIS A 26 0.12 19.10 13.79
CA HIS A 26 -0.83 19.91 14.55
C HIS A 26 -2.12 19.11 14.77
N GLY A 27 -2.42 18.80 16.03
CA GLY A 27 -3.68 18.17 16.41
C GLY A 27 -4.82 19.18 16.54
N TYR A 28 -6.04 18.67 16.67
CA TYR A 28 -7.26 19.48 16.83
C TYR A 28 -7.27 20.32 18.11
N SER A 29 -6.53 19.90 19.14
CA SER A 29 -6.52 20.53 20.46
C SER A 29 -5.52 21.69 20.59
N SER A 30 -4.97 22.21 19.48
CA SER A 30 -3.83 23.13 19.45
C SER A 30 -2.54 22.59 20.11
N MET A 31 -2.53 21.32 20.49
CA MET A 31 -1.34 20.57 20.88
C MET A 31 -0.70 19.89 19.67
N PHE A 32 0.60 19.67 19.75
CA PHE A 32 1.31 18.87 18.77
C PHE A 32 1.18 17.40 19.12
N GLU A 33 0.85 16.58 18.13
CA GLU A 33 0.80 15.13 18.25
C GLU A 33 1.96 14.53 17.45
N ASN A 34 2.51 13.43 17.97
CA ASN A 34 3.55 12.68 17.26
C ASN A 34 2.88 11.47 16.62
N MET A 35 2.97 11.41 15.30
CA MET A 35 2.47 10.29 14.50
C MET A 35 3.64 9.47 14.00
N GLY A 36 3.60 8.17 14.24
CA GLY A 36 4.69 7.27 13.86
C GLY A 36 4.58 6.75 12.43
N PHE A 37 5.68 6.22 11.95
CA PHE A 37 5.78 5.55 10.65
C PHE A 37 6.59 4.28 10.85
N THR A 38 6.04 3.16 10.39
CA THR A 38 6.71 1.86 10.45
C THR A 38 7.01 1.40 9.04
N PHE A 39 8.29 1.41 8.68
CA PHE A 39 8.77 0.93 7.39
C PHE A 39 9.30 -0.49 7.56
N ASN A 40 8.71 -1.46 6.86
CA ASN A 40 9.24 -2.82 6.90
C ASN A 40 10.52 -2.93 6.05
N GLU A 41 11.32 -3.93 6.36
CA GLU A 41 12.50 -4.27 5.56
C GLU A 41 12.11 -4.60 4.10
N PRO A 42 12.97 -4.29 3.13
CA PRO A 42 12.81 -4.71 1.74
C PRO A 42 12.45 -6.19 1.58
N THR A 43 11.59 -6.49 0.61
CA THR A 43 11.48 -7.87 0.09
C THR A 43 12.50 -8.09 -1.02
N THR A 44 12.66 -9.34 -1.46
CA THR A 44 13.58 -9.67 -2.56
C THR A 44 12.82 -9.84 -3.87
N ILE A 45 13.54 -9.69 -5.00
CA ILE A 45 12.94 -9.87 -6.31
C ILE A 45 12.45 -11.30 -6.51
N GLU A 46 13.17 -12.30 -5.97
CA GLU A 46 12.79 -13.71 -6.06
C GLU A 46 11.47 -13.99 -5.33
N LYS A 47 11.24 -13.33 -4.19
CA LYS A 47 9.95 -13.42 -3.46
C LYS A 47 8.82 -12.81 -4.28
N ILE A 48 9.04 -11.65 -4.90
CA ILE A 48 8.05 -10.98 -5.76
C ILE A 48 7.72 -11.85 -6.96
N GLU A 49 8.74 -12.36 -7.66
CA GLU A 49 8.55 -13.22 -8.84
C GLU A 49 7.83 -14.52 -8.49
N LYS A 50 8.21 -15.16 -7.39
CA LYS A 50 7.51 -16.33 -6.87
C LYS A 50 6.04 -16.03 -6.57
N PHE A 51 5.75 -14.94 -5.89
CA PHE A 51 4.37 -14.51 -5.60
C PHE A 51 3.56 -14.31 -6.89
N MET A 52 4.13 -13.64 -7.89
CA MET A 52 3.45 -13.41 -9.17
C MET A 52 3.20 -14.71 -9.95
N LEU A 53 4.14 -15.66 -9.88
CA LEU A 53 4.00 -16.98 -10.49
C LEU A 53 2.88 -17.79 -9.80
N GLU A 54 2.85 -17.80 -8.47
CA GLU A 54 1.89 -18.59 -7.69
C GLU A 54 0.46 -18.04 -7.79
N THR A 55 0.31 -16.72 -7.92
CA THR A 55 -1.01 -16.06 -7.93
C THR A 55 -1.51 -15.72 -9.33
N ASN A 56 -0.66 -15.78 -10.36
CA ASN A 56 -0.86 -15.16 -11.68
C ASN A 56 -1.15 -13.65 -11.62
N PHE A 57 -0.92 -13.00 -10.48
CA PHE A 57 -1.16 -11.57 -10.31
C PHE A 57 0.04 -10.76 -10.78
N ILE A 58 -0.18 -9.79 -11.67
CA ILE A 58 0.88 -8.93 -12.20
C ILE A 58 0.95 -7.63 -11.39
N LEU A 59 1.95 -7.53 -10.53
CA LEU A 59 2.19 -6.31 -9.76
C LEU A 59 2.62 -5.15 -10.69
N PRO A 60 2.09 -3.93 -10.49
CA PRO A 60 2.55 -2.75 -11.22
C PRO A 60 4.03 -2.45 -10.94
N PRO A 61 4.80 -1.92 -11.92
CA PRO A 61 6.23 -1.63 -11.74
C PRO A 61 6.53 -0.77 -10.50
N ASP A 62 5.73 0.27 -10.26
CA ASP A 62 5.95 1.17 -9.11
C ASP A 62 5.70 0.47 -7.78
N TYR A 63 4.70 -0.41 -7.70
CA TYR A 63 4.43 -1.17 -6.49
C TYR A 63 5.48 -2.26 -6.24
N LYS A 64 6.02 -2.87 -7.30
CA LYS A 64 7.20 -3.75 -7.17
C LYS A 64 8.40 -3.00 -6.61
N ASN A 65 8.72 -1.83 -7.18
CA ASN A 65 9.81 -0.98 -6.72
C ASN A 65 9.61 -0.58 -5.26
N PHE A 66 8.37 -0.24 -4.88
CA PHE A 66 8.01 0.04 -3.50
C PHE A 66 8.33 -1.15 -2.58
N LEU A 67 7.90 -2.37 -2.91
CA LEU A 67 8.15 -3.57 -2.09
C LEU A 67 9.64 -3.90 -1.94
N LEU A 68 10.44 -3.64 -2.99
CA LEU A 68 11.90 -3.78 -2.96
C LEU A 68 12.60 -2.71 -2.10
N MET A 69 11.89 -1.66 -1.70
CA MET A 69 12.38 -0.69 -0.70
C MET A 69 11.80 -0.96 0.68
N HIS A 70 10.50 -1.25 0.75
CA HIS A 70 9.76 -1.52 1.96
C HIS A 70 8.66 -2.54 1.70
N ASN A 71 8.78 -3.71 2.33
CA ASN A 71 7.78 -4.76 2.23
C ASN A 71 6.55 -4.44 3.11
N GLY A 72 5.79 -3.42 2.72
CA GLY A 72 4.71 -2.86 3.52
C GLY A 72 5.18 -1.74 4.44
N VAL A 73 4.23 -0.84 4.76
CA VAL A 73 4.45 0.35 5.59
C VAL A 73 3.16 0.67 6.33
N SER A 74 3.26 1.08 7.59
CA SER A 74 2.16 1.71 8.34
C SER A 74 2.45 3.20 8.51
N PHE A 75 1.48 4.03 8.14
CA PHE A 75 1.59 5.49 8.16
C PHE A 75 0.67 6.07 9.23
N PHE A 76 1.17 7.12 9.88
CA PHE A 76 0.46 7.82 10.97
C PHE A 76 -0.01 6.85 12.05
N THR A 77 0.94 6.08 12.59
CA THR A 77 0.71 5.15 13.69
C THR A 77 0.59 5.90 15.01
N TYR A 78 -0.29 5.39 15.87
CA TYR A 78 -0.55 5.88 17.21
C TYR A 78 -0.95 4.70 18.11
N GLU A 79 -1.29 4.95 19.37
CA GLU A 79 -1.49 3.90 20.37
C GLU A 79 -2.61 2.88 20.02
N TYR A 80 -3.55 3.24 19.15
CA TYR A 80 -4.68 2.38 18.77
C TYR A 80 -4.58 1.78 17.37
N GLY A 81 -3.53 2.10 16.58
CA GLY A 81 -3.38 1.56 15.23
C GLY A 81 -2.65 2.48 14.26
N ASP A 82 -2.93 2.33 12.97
CA ASP A 82 -2.47 3.22 11.90
C ASP A 82 -3.64 3.85 11.15
N SER A 83 -3.39 4.99 10.51
CA SER A 83 -4.42 5.66 9.70
C SER A 83 -4.51 5.04 8.31
N PHE A 84 -3.37 4.64 7.74
CA PHE A 84 -3.34 3.85 6.53
C PHE A 84 -2.07 3.01 6.45
N SER A 85 -2.15 1.89 5.73
CA SER A 85 -1.02 0.99 5.55
C SER A 85 -1.01 0.33 4.18
N PHE A 86 0.19 0.00 3.72
CA PHE A 86 0.42 -0.99 2.67
C PHE A 86 0.89 -2.29 3.30
N TYR A 87 0.31 -3.39 2.86
CA TYR A 87 0.57 -4.70 3.42
C TYR A 87 1.87 -5.31 2.90
N PRO A 88 2.59 -6.08 3.74
CA PRO A 88 3.68 -6.91 3.27
C PRO A 88 3.18 -7.95 2.25
N LEU A 89 4.06 -8.31 1.32
CA LEU A 89 3.82 -9.28 0.25
C LEU A 89 3.21 -10.60 0.77
N GLU A 90 3.67 -11.06 1.94
CA GLU A 90 3.24 -12.32 2.54
C GLU A 90 1.78 -12.31 2.99
N LYS A 91 1.18 -11.13 3.28
CA LYS A 91 -0.23 -11.02 3.70
C LYS A 91 -1.21 -10.94 2.53
N LEU A 92 -0.71 -10.64 1.34
CA LEU A 92 -1.51 -10.29 0.18
C LEU A 92 -2.47 -11.41 -0.25
N ILE A 93 -2.04 -12.68 -0.18
CA ILE A 93 -2.86 -13.83 -0.57
C ILE A 93 -4.03 -14.03 0.41
N ASP A 94 -3.74 -14.01 1.71
CA ASP A 94 -4.76 -14.18 2.75
C ASP A 94 -5.83 -13.08 2.68
N LEU A 95 -5.38 -11.84 2.43
CA LEU A 95 -6.27 -10.70 2.27
C LEU A 95 -7.10 -10.78 1.00
N HIS A 96 -6.52 -11.26 -0.10
CA HIS A 96 -7.27 -11.49 -1.34
C HIS A 96 -8.40 -12.51 -1.11
N GLN A 97 -8.12 -13.61 -0.40
CA GLN A 97 -9.16 -14.58 -0.03
C GLN A 97 -10.24 -13.97 0.88
N LEU A 98 -9.85 -13.14 1.84
CA LEU A 98 -10.79 -12.41 2.69
C LEU A 98 -11.73 -11.54 1.84
N ILE A 99 -11.19 -10.77 0.90
CA ILE A 99 -11.97 -9.90 0.01
C ILE A 99 -12.90 -10.71 -0.90
N VAL A 100 -12.42 -11.81 -1.47
CA VAL A 100 -13.24 -12.70 -2.30
C VAL A 100 -14.46 -13.23 -1.55
N ASN A 101 -14.31 -13.47 -0.24
CA ASN A 101 -15.39 -13.96 0.61
C ASN A 101 -16.30 -12.83 1.15
N ALA A 102 -15.74 -11.65 1.41
CA ALA A 102 -16.46 -10.54 2.02
C ALA A 102 -17.28 -9.73 1.00
N PHE A 103 -16.76 -9.52 -0.22
CA PHE A 103 -17.42 -8.72 -1.23
C PHE A 103 -18.39 -9.55 -2.08
N HIS A 104 -19.52 -8.97 -2.48
CA HIS A 104 -20.46 -9.63 -3.40
C HIS A 104 -20.17 -9.33 -4.88
N SER A 105 -19.34 -8.31 -5.16
CA SER A 105 -19.03 -7.89 -6.52
C SER A 105 -18.07 -8.86 -7.21
N GLU A 106 -18.57 -9.62 -8.19
CA GLU A 106 -17.74 -10.51 -9.00
C GLU A 106 -16.60 -9.77 -9.70
N TYR A 107 -16.83 -8.50 -10.07
CA TYR A 107 -15.80 -7.64 -10.67
C TYR A 107 -14.60 -7.45 -9.74
N ILE A 108 -14.83 -7.15 -8.45
CA ILE A 108 -13.75 -7.00 -7.46
C ILE A 108 -13.00 -8.33 -7.31
N LYS A 109 -13.71 -9.45 -7.23
CA LYS A 109 -13.10 -10.79 -7.07
C LYS A 109 -12.19 -11.19 -8.23
N THR A 110 -12.47 -10.67 -9.42
CA THR A 110 -11.83 -11.09 -10.67
C THR A 110 -10.82 -10.08 -11.19
N HIS A 111 -10.92 -8.81 -10.80
CA HIS A 111 -10.12 -7.71 -11.36
C HIS A 111 -9.42 -6.84 -10.32
N CYS A 112 -9.61 -7.09 -9.02
CA CYS A 112 -9.02 -6.27 -7.97
C CYS A 112 -8.18 -7.10 -7.01
N PHE A 113 -7.09 -6.51 -6.54
CA PHE A 113 -6.18 -7.17 -5.61
C PHE A 113 -5.83 -6.25 -4.43
N PRO A 114 -6.01 -6.68 -3.16
CA PRO A 114 -5.72 -5.83 -2.02
C PRO A 114 -4.23 -5.59 -1.85
N ILE A 115 -3.87 -4.35 -1.52
CA ILE A 115 -2.49 -3.97 -1.20
C ILE A 115 -2.37 -3.17 0.10
N GLY A 116 -3.48 -2.74 0.68
CA GLY A 116 -3.44 -1.89 1.86
C GLY A 116 -4.81 -1.65 2.45
N TYR A 117 -4.87 -0.75 3.43
CA TYR A 117 -6.09 -0.35 4.11
C TYR A 117 -5.99 1.09 4.59
N VAL A 118 -7.12 1.78 4.61
CA VAL A 118 -7.28 3.10 5.23
C VAL A 118 -8.34 2.96 6.32
N THR A 119 -7.97 3.31 7.55
CA THR A 119 -8.88 3.28 8.69
C THR A 119 -10.11 4.15 8.42
N ASP A 120 -11.29 3.64 8.80
CA ASP A 120 -12.61 4.23 8.55
C ASP A 120 -13.04 4.36 7.07
N MET A 121 -12.19 3.96 6.11
CA MET A 121 -12.50 4.01 4.68
C MET A 121 -12.58 2.61 4.06
N GLY A 122 -11.65 1.70 4.38
CA GLY A 122 -11.66 0.33 3.86
C GLY A 122 -10.39 -0.06 3.09
N PRO A 123 -10.44 -1.17 2.33
CA PRO A 123 -9.27 -1.71 1.64
C PRO A 123 -8.82 -0.81 0.49
N ILE A 124 -7.51 -0.82 0.28
CA ILE A 124 -6.85 -0.25 -0.90
C ILE A 124 -6.65 -1.39 -1.90
N LEU A 125 -7.20 -1.24 -3.10
CA LEU A 125 -7.19 -2.25 -4.14
C LEU A 125 -6.48 -1.74 -5.40
N ILE A 126 -5.71 -2.62 -6.04
CA ILE A 126 -5.23 -2.43 -7.41
C ILE A 126 -6.26 -3.05 -8.35
N ASP A 127 -6.86 -2.24 -9.21
CA ASP A 127 -7.68 -2.69 -10.34
C ASP A 127 -6.82 -2.86 -11.60
N TYR A 128 -6.90 -4.05 -12.19
CA TYR A 128 -6.18 -4.43 -13.41
C TYR A 128 -7.10 -4.72 -14.60
N SER A 129 -8.40 -4.44 -14.51
CA SER A 129 -9.36 -4.63 -15.61
C SER A 129 -9.13 -3.70 -16.80
N LYS A 130 -8.50 -2.54 -16.58
CA LYS A 130 -8.22 -1.54 -17.63
C LYS A 130 -6.91 -1.84 -18.34
N THR A 131 -6.81 -3.01 -18.94
CA THR A 131 -5.75 -3.31 -19.92
C THR A 131 -6.16 -2.73 -21.27
N SER A 132 -5.51 -1.65 -21.72
CA SER A 132 -5.52 -1.27 -23.13
C SER A 132 -4.11 -1.34 -23.70
N ASP A 133 -3.99 -1.71 -24.97
CA ASP A 133 -2.76 -2.11 -25.68
C ASP A 133 -1.63 -1.07 -25.76
N TYR A 134 -1.70 0.06 -25.04
CA TYR A 134 -0.78 1.20 -25.18
C TYR A 134 -0.09 1.70 -23.91
N GLY A 135 -0.21 1.00 -22.78
CA GLY A 135 0.51 1.35 -21.55
C GLY A 135 -0.37 1.17 -20.33
N ARG A 136 0.15 0.47 -19.31
CA ARG A 136 -0.62 0.06 -18.13
C ARG A 136 -0.94 1.29 -17.26
N GLU A 137 -2.22 1.56 -17.04
CA GLU A 137 -2.68 2.36 -15.91
C GLU A 137 -3.37 1.42 -14.92
N SER A 138 -2.69 1.09 -13.84
CA SER A 138 -3.34 0.44 -12.70
C SER A 138 -4.09 1.50 -11.91
N VAL A 139 -5.37 1.25 -11.63
CA VAL A 139 -6.20 2.20 -10.88
C VAL A 139 -6.22 1.80 -9.42
N LEU A 140 -6.02 2.78 -8.53
CA LEU A 140 -6.19 2.61 -7.10
C LEU A 140 -7.67 2.81 -6.75
N LEU A 141 -8.29 1.80 -6.14
CA LEU A 141 -9.64 1.93 -5.59
C LEU A 141 -9.56 1.99 -4.06
N LEU A 142 -10.32 2.92 -3.47
CA LEU A 142 -10.39 3.18 -2.04
C LEU A 142 -11.86 3.17 -1.60
N GLY A 143 -12.12 2.55 -0.45
CA GLY A 143 -13.44 2.60 0.20
C GLY A 143 -14.58 2.07 -0.66
N ILE A 144 -14.39 0.88 -1.21
CA ILE A 144 -15.48 0.17 -1.87
C ILE A 144 -16.29 -0.54 -0.77
N ASP A 145 -17.58 -0.22 -0.70
CA ASP A 145 -18.61 -0.92 0.08
C ASP A 145 -19.32 -1.98 -0.78
#